data_AF-A0A7W7VJJ4-F1
#
_entry.id   AF-A0A7W7VJJ4-F1
#
_cell.length_a   1.000
_cell.length_b   1.000
_cell.length_c   1.000
_cell.angle_alpha   90.00
_cell.angle_beta   90.00
_cell.angle_gamma   90.00
#
_symmetry.space_group_name_H-M   'P 1'
#
loop_
_entity.id
_entity.type
_entity.pdbx_description
1 polymer ?
#
loop_
_entity_poly.entity_id
_entity_poly.type
_entity_poly.pdbx_seq_one_letter_code
_entity_poly.pdbx_strand_id
1 'polypeptide(L)'
;MQSDIKLDSEKNGWVTVEGAVLNAKMSDLILEAPAYRTAKGGPYRRALVHNPDDGLTVNFNGDYPGGVRIVGARLRLAVDHQTGGLKLPKDGQVGDLVVVHSTIMRDGLMLGEELTLWMCVGFRTLVGETPATWAQIPFGDVVDGK
;
A
#
# COMPACT_ATOMS: atom_id res chain seq x y z
N MET A 1 28.19 7.46 18.83
CA MET A 1 28.32 6.81 17.50
C MET A 1 28.47 7.92 16.48
N GLN A 2 29.51 7.89 15.65
CA GLN A 2 29.79 8.96 14.69
C GLN A 2 29.01 8.71 13.40
N SER A 3 28.34 9.73 12.87
CA SER A 3 27.72 9.70 11.55
C SER A 3 28.72 10.16 10.49
N ASP A 4 28.66 9.60 9.29
CA ASP A 4 29.60 9.93 8.22
C ASP A 4 28.99 9.76 6.82
N ILE A 5 29.58 10.42 5.83
CA ILE A 5 29.28 10.25 4.41
C ILE A 5 30.59 9.93 3.68
N LYS A 6 30.67 8.74 3.09
CA LYS A 6 31.88 8.24 2.42
C LYS A 6 31.66 8.18 0.91
N LEU A 7 32.62 8.69 0.15
CA LEU A 7 32.71 8.56 -1.30
C LEU A 7 33.74 7.49 -1.62
N ASP A 8 33.28 6.29 -2.01
CA ASP A 8 34.10 5.10 -2.17
C ASP A 8 34.41 4.84 -3.64
N SER A 9 35.63 5.20 -4.06
CA SER A 9 36.11 4.97 -5.43
C SER A 9 36.38 3.50 -5.74
N GLU A 10 36.62 2.65 -4.74
CA GLU A 10 36.94 1.24 -4.92
C GLU A 10 35.67 0.40 -5.17
N LYS A 11 34.54 0.81 -4.61
CA LYS A 11 33.23 0.18 -4.85
C LYS A 11 32.49 0.77 -6.05
N ASN A 12 33.19 1.13 -7.11
CA ASN A 12 32.57 1.72 -8.30
C ASN A 12 31.78 3.02 -7.98
N GLY A 13 32.35 3.88 -7.12
CA GLY A 13 31.81 5.22 -6.84
C GLY A 13 30.63 5.25 -5.88
N TRP A 14 30.52 4.31 -4.95
CA TRP A 14 29.42 4.29 -3.98
C TRP A 14 29.46 5.51 -3.06
N VAL A 15 28.27 6.05 -2.77
CA VAL A 15 28.08 6.97 -1.65
C VAL A 15 27.47 6.17 -0.50
N THR A 16 28.19 6.09 0.62
CA THR A 16 27.71 5.39 1.83
C THR A 16 27.39 6.41 2.91
N VAL A 17 26.16 6.36 3.45
CA VAL A 17 25.74 7.19 4.58
C VAL A 17 25.66 6.30 5.82
N GLU A 18 26.52 6.53 6.80
CA GLU A 18 26.56 5.76 8.05
C GLU A 18 25.94 6.56 9.19
N GLY A 19 25.03 5.93 9.93
CA GLY A 19 24.36 6.52 11.09
C GLY A 19 23.22 5.65 11.59
N ALA A 20 22.70 5.97 12.78
CA ALA A 20 21.56 5.26 13.34
C ALA A 20 20.23 5.63 12.64
N VAL A 21 20.10 6.87 12.19
CA VAL A 21 18.92 7.40 11.51
C VAL A 21 19.37 8.35 10.40
N LEU A 22 18.81 8.18 9.19
CA LEU A 22 18.89 9.18 8.13
C LEU A 22 17.64 10.07 8.19
N ASN A 23 17.81 11.32 8.63
CA ASN A 23 16.73 12.32 8.62
C ASN A 23 16.83 13.17 7.35
N ALA A 24 15.99 12.87 6.36
CA ALA A 24 15.90 13.61 5.11
C ALA A 24 14.63 14.47 5.07
N LYS A 25 14.77 15.78 4.89
CA LYS A 25 13.64 16.72 4.76
C LYS A 25 13.35 16.97 3.27
N MET A 26 12.62 16.06 2.65
CA MET A 26 12.30 16.08 1.23
C MET A 26 10.94 15.40 0.99
N SER A 27 10.26 15.72 -0.11
CA SER A 27 9.01 15.05 -0.50
C SER A 27 9.26 13.72 -1.23
N ASP A 28 10.34 13.66 -2.03
CA ASP A 28 10.55 12.60 -3.01
C ASP A 28 11.97 12.01 -2.88
N LEU A 29 12.07 10.68 -2.91
CA LEU A 29 13.31 9.97 -3.22
C LEU A 29 13.22 9.40 -4.64
N ILE A 30 14.14 9.82 -5.51
CA ILE A 30 14.22 9.37 -6.90
C ILE A 30 15.32 8.31 -7.04
N LEU A 31 14.97 7.14 -7.60
CA LEU A 31 15.97 6.14 -8.00
C LEU A 31 16.04 6.11 -9.53
N GLU A 32 17.07 6.75 -10.06
CA GLU A 32 17.26 6.93 -11.49
C GLU A 32 18.45 6.13 -11.99
N ALA A 33 18.24 5.36 -13.06
CA ALA A 33 19.28 4.63 -13.74
C ALA A 33 18.89 4.53 -15.23
N PRO A 34 19.40 5.44 -16.09
CA PRO A 34 18.97 5.53 -17.49
C PRO A 34 19.05 4.21 -18.26
N ALA A 35 20.04 3.36 -17.95
CA ALA A 35 20.22 2.05 -18.56
C ALA A 35 19.06 1.07 -18.32
N TYR A 36 18.26 1.28 -17.26
CA TYR A 36 17.09 0.46 -16.92
C TYR A 36 15.76 1.15 -17.24
N ARG A 37 15.78 2.35 -17.85
CA ARG A 37 14.56 3.00 -18.32
C ARG A 37 13.96 2.19 -19.48
N THR A 38 12.65 2.01 -19.42
CA THR A 38 11.89 1.60 -20.60
C THR A 38 11.32 2.84 -21.30
N ALA A 39 10.79 2.67 -22.52
CA ALA A 39 10.03 3.72 -23.20
C ALA A 39 8.68 4.04 -22.51
N LYS A 40 8.28 3.27 -21.49
CA LYS A 40 7.08 3.48 -20.69
C LYS A 40 7.43 4.25 -19.41
N GLY A 41 6.48 5.01 -18.87
CA GLY A 41 6.61 5.76 -17.60
C GLY A 41 6.67 7.29 -17.78
N GLY A 42 6.59 8.02 -16.66
CA GLY A 42 6.63 9.49 -16.63
C GLY A 42 8.03 10.11 -16.80
N PRO A 43 8.16 11.44 -16.79
CA PRO A 43 9.46 12.13 -16.82
C PRO A 43 10.29 11.91 -15.54
N TYR A 44 9.63 11.59 -14.42
CA TYR A 44 10.24 11.36 -13.11
C TYR A 44 10.32 9.86 -12.78
N ARG A 45 11.21 9.50 -11.84
CA ARG A 45 11.38 8.14 -11.28
C ARG A 45 11.26 8.18 -9.76
N ARG A 46 10.08 8.54 -9.26
CA ARG A 46 9.85 8.74 -7.83
C ARG A 46 9.60 7.40 -7.13
N ALA A 47 10.62 6.92 -6.43
CA ALA A 47 10.62 5.62 -5.77
C ALA A 47 9.81 5.64 -4.48
N LEU A 48 10.07 6.65 -3.64
CA LEU A 48 9.37 6.86 -2.37
C LEU A 48 8.85 8.31 -2.37
N VAL A 49 7.58 8.50 -2.08
CA VAL A 49 6.96 9.83 -2.00
C VAL A 49 6.17 9.95 -0.70
N HIS A 50 6.42 11.02 0.05
CA HIS A 50 5.56 11.46 1.14
C HIS A 50 4.41 12.28 0.56
N ASN A 51 3.22 11.71 0.58
CA ASN A 51 2.03 12.27 -0.04
C ASN A 51 1.39 13.39 0.81
N PRO A 52 0.51 14.22 0.23
CA PRO A 52 -0.24 15.24 0.96
C PRO A 52 -1.17 14.72 2.07
N ASP A 53 -1.56 13.45 2.02
CA ASP A 53 -2.40 12.77 3.03
C ASP A 53 -1.58 12.12 4.16
N ASP A 54 -0.31 12.50 4.29
CA ASP A 54 0.66 11.90 5.21
C ASP A 54 0.96 10.41 4.92
N GLY A 55 0.67 9.96 3.70
CA GLY A 55 0.96 8.60 3.23
C GLY A 55 2.36 8.44 2.65
N LEU A 56 2.87 7.20 2.67
CA LEU A 56 4.08 6.80 1.93
C LEU A 56 3.66 6.01 0.68
N THR A 57 3.94 6.56 -0.50
CA THR A 57 3.78 5.83 -1.76
C THR A 57 5.10 5.21 -2.19
N VAL A 58 5.07 3.92 -2.54
CA VAL A 58 6.14 3.25 -3.27
C VAL A 58 5.76 3.19 -4.74
N ASN A 59 6.68 3.57 -5.63
CA ASN A 59 6.44 3.68 -7.08
C ASN A 59 5.30 4.66 -7.41
N PHE A 60 5.49 5.92 -7.02
CA PHE A 60 4.47 6.95 -7.19
C PHE A 60 4.09 7.12 -8.67
N ASN A 61 2.79 7.21 -8.94
CA ASN A 61 2.22 7.38 -10.29
C ASN A 61 2.65 6.31 -11.31
N GLY A 62 3.10 5.13 -10.84
CA GLY A 62 3.62 4.10 -11.73
C GLY A 62 4.89 4.53 -12.49
N ASP A 63 5.66 5.47 -11.94
CA ASP A 63 6.89 6.00 -12.54
C ASP A 63 7.93 4.88 -12.85
N TYR A 64 7.81 3.73 -12.19
CA TYR A 64 8.44 2.45 -12.53
C TYR A 64 7.39 1.53 -13.18
N PRO A 65 7.32 1.47 -14.52
CA PRO A 65 6.29 0.69 -15.24
C PRO A 65 6.45 -0.82 -15.07
N GLY A 66 7.62 -1.29 -14.61
CA GLY A 66 7.82 -2.69 -14.21
C GLY A 66 7.16 -3.05 -12.87
N GLY A 67 6.59 -2.07 -12.16
CA GLY A 67 5.95 -2.25 -10.87
C GLY A 67 6.94 -2.36 -9.71
N VAL A 68 6.42 -2.77 -8.56
CA VAL A 68 7.19 -3.06 -7.36
C VAL A 68 7.28 -4.58 -7.20
N ARG A 69 8.50 -5.12 -7.20
CA ARG A 69 8.74 -6.52 -6.86
C ARG A 69 9.08 -6.64 -5.38
N ILE A 70 8.22 -7.28 -4.60
CA ILE A 70 8.46 -7.59 -3.19
C ILE A 70 8.72 -9.09 -3.08
N VAL A 71 9.93 -9.48 -2.68
CA VAL A 71 10.31 -10.89 -2.50
C VAL A 71 10.09 -11.29 -1.04
N GLY A 72 9.31 -12.34 -0.80
CA GLY A 72 9.05 -12.84 0.57
C GLY A 72 8.17 -11.92 1.42
N ALA A 73 7.21 -11.22 0.80
CA ALA A 73 6.36 -10.26 1.47
C ALA A 73 5.58 -10.87 2.64
N ARG A 74 5.63 -10.23 3.82
CA ARG A 74 4.71 -10.45 4.94
C ARG A 74 3.97 -9.14 5.18
N LEU A 75 2.75 -9.04 4.64
CA LEU A 75 1.96 -7.81 4.67
C LEU A 75 0.95 -7.86 5.81
N ARG A 76 0.88 -6.78 6.58
CA ARG A 76 -0.21 -6.52 7.52
C ARG A 76 -1.08 -5.43 6.90
N LEU A 77 -2.29 -5.79 6.52
CA LEU A 77 -3.26 -4.84 5.99
C LEU A 77 -3.92 -4.06 7.14
N ALA A 78 -4.30 -2.82 6.87
CA ALA A 78 -5.14 -2.06 7.78
C ALA A 78 -6.52 -2.73 7.90
N VAL A 79 -7.07 -2.74 9.12
CA VAL A 79 -8.37 -3.32 9.42
C VAL A 79 -9.35 -2.18 9.69
N ASP A 80 -10.42 -2.12 8.90
CA ASP A 80 -11.53 -1.21 9.14
C ASP A 80 -12.51 -1.85 10.13
N HIS A 81 -12.70 -1.20 11.28
CA HIS A 81 -13.54 -1.68 12.36
C HIS A 81 -14.93 -1.05 12.27
N GLN A 82 -15.94 -1.88 12.02
CA GLN A 82 -17.29 -1.42 11.71
C GLN A 82 -18.30 -2.00 12.69
N THR A 83 -19.35 -1.22 12.99
CA THR A 83 -20.49 -1.65 13.81
C THR A 83 -21.79 -1.41 13.04
N GLY A 84 -22.74 -2.35 13.16
CA GLY A 84 -24.06 -2.20 12.56
C GLY A 84 -24.14 -2.60 11.08
N GLY A 85 -23.26 -3.49 10.64
CA GLY A 85 -23.25 -4.08 9.30
C GLY A 85 -22.13 -3.58 8.39
N LEU A 86 -21.91 -4.31 7.30
CA LEU A 86 -20.85 -4.08 6.33
C LEU A 86 -21.05 -2.78 5.54
N LYS A 87 -20.04 -1.92 5.54
CA LYS A 87 -19.98 -0.68 4.77
C LYS A 87 -18.68 -0.64 3.97
N LEU A 88 -18.74 -0.96 2.69
CA LEU A 88 -17.57 -0.89 1.82
C LEU A 88 -17.40 0.52 1.24
N PRO A 89 -16.16 0.96 0.96
CA PRO A 89 -15.90 2.26 0.35
C PRO A 89 -16.65 2.42 -0.99
N LYS A 90 -17.19 3.61 -1.23
CA LYS A 90 -17.84 3.94 -2.51
C LYS A 90 -16.82 4.19 -3.62
N ASP A 91 -15.62 4.57 -3.23
CA ASP A 91 -14.43 4.79 -4.04
C ASP A 91 -13.48 3.59 -3.96
N GLY A 92 -12.54 3.51 -4.89
CA GLY A 92 -11.56 2.43 -4.98
C GLY A 92 -11.09 2.20 -6.42
N GLN A 93 -9.98 1.50 -6.60
CA GLN A 93 -9.46 1.06 -7.88
C GLN A 93 -9.47 -0.47 -7.96
N VAL A 94 -9.60 -1.00 -9.17
CA VAL A 94 -9.57 -2.46 -9.38
C VAL A 94 -8.28 -3.04 -8.79
N GLY A 95 -8.43 -4.01 -7.90
CA GLY A 95 -7.32 -4.65 -7.18
C GLY A 95 -7.07 -4.10 -5.78
N ASP A 96 -7.71 -3.01 -5.36
CA ASP A 96 -7.66 -2.54 -3.98
C ASP A 96 -8.21 -3.63 -3.03
N LEU A 97 -7.53 -3.79 -1.89
CA LEU A 97 -7.88 -4.75 -0.85
C LEU A 97 -8.30 -4.03 0.42
N VAL A 98 -9.42 -4.44 0.99
CA VAL A 98 -9.92 -3.92 2.27
C VAL A 98 -10.21 -5.08 3.21
N VAL A 99 -9.65 -5.02 4.42
CA VAL A 99 -10.00 -5.94 5.51
C VAL A 99 -11.00 -5.24 6.41
N VAL A 100 -12.16 -5.86 6.62
CA VAL A 100 -13.22 -5.34 7.49
C VAL A 100 -13.42 -6.27 8.67
N HIS A 101 -13.35 -5.73 9.88
CA HIS A 101 -13.78 -6.39 11.10
C HIS A 101 -15.14 -5.83 11.53
N SER A 102 -16.20 -6.62 11.35
CA SER A 102 -17.59 -6.23 11.63
C SER A 102 -18.05 -6.76 12.97
N THR A 103 -18.54 -5.87 13.84
CA THR A 103 -19.27 -6.23 15.06
C THR A 103 -20.78 -6.21 14.79
N ILE A 104 -21.41 -7.35 14.98
CA ILE A 104 -22.85 -7.55 14.76
C ILE A 104 -23.58 -7.27 16.08
N MET A 105 -24.41 -6.23 16.09
CA MET A 105 -25.21 -5.81 17.26
C MET A 105 -26.71 -5.92 16.97
N ARG A 106 -27.50 -6.33 17.95
CA ARG A 106 -28.98 -6.29 17.92
C ARG A 106 -29.52 -5.86 19.27
N ASP A 107 -30.34 -4.81 19.28
CA ASP A 107 -30.94 -4.26 20.51
C ASP A 107 -29.92 -3.97 21.64
N GLY A 108 -28.71 -3.55 21.26
CA GLY A 108 -27.60 -3.26 22.19
C GLY A 108 -26.78 -4.47 22.63
N LEU A 109 -27.14 -5.69 22.20
CA LEU A 109 -26.39 -6.92 22.48
C LEU A 109 -25.47 -7.30 21.31
N MET A 110 -24.23 -7.68 21.63
CA MET A 110 -23.28 -8.24 20.68
C MET A 110 -23.68 -9.68 20.33
N LEU A 111 -23.94 -9.91 19.04
CA LEU A 111 -24.32 -11.23 18.50
C LEU A 111 -23.14 -11.99 17.91
N GLY A 112 -22.08 -11.28 17.50
CA GLY A 112 -20.90 -11.89 16.93
C GLY A 112 -19.97 -10.86 16.28
N GLU A 113 -18.84 -11.38 15.82
CA GLU A 113 -17.83 -10.63 15.09
C GLU A 113 -17.42 -11.42 13.86
N GLU A 114 -17.11 -10.71 12.77
CA GLU A 114 -16.68 -11.32 11.52
C GLU A 114 -15.52 -10.52 10.93
N LEU A 115 -14.43 -11.20 10.58
CA LEU A 115 -13.36 -10.64 9.77
C LEU A 115 -13.59 -11.04 8.32
N THR A 116 -13.52 -10.09 7.39
CA THR A 116 -13.69 -10.33 5.95
C THR A 116 -12.63 -9.60 5.13
N LEU A 117 -12.24 -10.16 4.00
CA LEU A 117 -11.38 -9.51 3.01
C LEU A 117 -12.16 -9.27 1.73
N TRP A 118 -12.04 -8.06 1.19
CA TRP A 118 -12.73 -7.63 -0.02
C TRP A 118 -11.73 -7.11 -1.04
N MET A 119 -12.00 -7.38 -2.31
CA MET A 119 -11.25 -6.84 -3.45
C MET A 119 -12.17 -6.02 -4.34
N CYS A 120 -11.73 -4.82 -4.72
CA CYS A 120 -12.45 -4.03 -5.71
C CYS A 120 -12.29 -4.68 -7.09
N VAL A 121 -13.40 -4.97 -7.76
CA VAL A 121 -13.45 -5.69 -9.04
C VAL A 121 -13.94 -4.81 -10.20
N GLY A 122 -14.29 -3.55 -9.93
CA GLY A 122 -14.72 -2.61 -10.95
C GLY A 122 -15.72 -1.61 -10.40
N PHE A 123 -16.54 -1.08 -11.29
CA PHE A 123 -17.55 -0.08 -10.97
C PHE A 123 -18.87 -0.45 -11.62
N ARG A 124 -19.97 -0.19 -10.94
CA ARG A 124 -21.31 -0.39 -11.50
C ARG A 124 -22.01 0.95 -11.59
N THR A 125 -22.42 1.33 -12.80
CA THR A 125 -23.23 2.53 -12.99
C THR A 125 -24.62 2.31 -12.41
N LEU A 126 -24.95 3.11 -11.41
CA LEU A 126 -26.30 3.33 -10.90
C LEU A 126 -26.72 4.74 -11.34
N VAL A 127 -28.01 5.05 -11.28
CA VAL A 127 -28.53 6.34 -11.75
C VAL A 127 -27.80 7.49 -11.05
N GLY A 128 -26.93 8.19 -11.77
CA GLY A 128 -26.16 9.35 -11.28
C GLY A 128 -24.91 9.03 -10.44
N GLU A 129 -24.64 7.77 -10.10
CA GLU A 129 -23.46 7.37 -9.32
C GLU A 129 -22.77 6.14 -9.93
N THR A 130 -21.45 6.07 -9.85
CA THR A 130 -20.67 4.91 -10.33
C THR A 130 -19.80 4.34 -9.21
N PRO A 131 -20.39 3.79 -8.13
CA PRO A 131 -19.63 3.29 -6.99
C PRO A 131 -18.74 2.10 -7.36
N ALA A 132 -17.65 1.96 -6.61
CA ALA A 132 -16.80 0.78 -6.61
C ALA A 132 -17.62 -0.47 -6.26
N THR A 133 -17.35 -1.55 -6.97
CA THR A 133 -17.95 -2.87 -6.77
C THR A 133 -16.91 -3.78 -6.15
N TRP A 134 -17.29 -4.45 -5.08
CA TRP A 134 -16.40 -5.24 -4.25
C TRP A 134 -16.83 -6.71 -4.25
N ALA A 135 -15.86 -7.61 -4.32
CA ALA A 135 -16.06 -9.04 -4.17
C ALA A 135 -15.37 -9.54 -2.90
N GLN A 136 -16.08 -10.32 -2.09
CA GLN A 136 -15.51 -10.95 -0.91
C GLN A 136 -14.54 -12.05 -1.35
N ILE A 137 -13.35 -12.07 -0.75
CA ILE A 137 -12.41 -13.18 -0.86
C ILE A 137 -12.73 -14.15 0.28
N PRO A 138 -13.18 -15.38 -0.02
CA PRO A 138 -13.50 -16.35 1.01
C PRO A 138 -12.22 -16.79 1.74
N PHE A 139 -12.32 -16.90 3.06
CA PHE A 139 -11.26 -17.52 3.87
C PHE A 139 -11.41 -19.03 3.88
N GLY A 140 -10.28 -19.72 3.98
CA GLY A 140 -10.27 -21.14 4.35
C GLY A 140 -10.55 -21.32 5.84
N ASP A 141 -10.40 -22.55 6.31
CA ASP A 141 -10.56 -22.87 7.73
C ASP A 141 -9.55 -22.10 8.60
N VAL A 142 -10.03 -21.63 9.74
CA VAL A 142 -9.16 -21.04 10.76
C VAL A 142 -8.26 -22.15 11.29
N VAL A 143 -6.95 -21.92 11.22
CA VAL A 143 -5.94 -22.84 11.76
C VAL A 143 -5.15 -22.12 12.84
N ASP A 144 -4.89 -22.82 13.94
CA ASP A 144 -4.05 -22.29 15.01
C ASP A 144 -2.60 -22.14 14.53
N GLY A 145 -1.99 -20.99 14.85
CA GLY A 145 -0.56 -20.79 14.68
C GLY A 145 0.23 -21.73 15.60
N LYS A 146 1.36 -22.24 15.12
CA LYS A 146 2.30 -23.08 15.89
C LYS A 146 3.63 -22.38 16.08
#